data_AF-A0A9C8LIY6-F1
#
_entry.id   AF-A0A9C8LIY6-F1
#
_cell.length_a   1.000
_cell.length_b   1.000
_cell.length_c   1.000
_cell.angle_alpha   90.00
_cell.angle_beta   90.00
_cell.angle_gamma   90.00
#
_symmetry.space_group_name_H-M   'P 1'
#
loop_
_entity.id
_entity.type
_entity.pdbx_description
1 polymer ?
#
loop_
_entity_poly.entity_id
_entity_poly.type
_entity_poly.pdbx_seq_one_letter_code
_entity_poly.pdbx_strand_id
1 'polypeptide(L)' 'MIEQTFLTGPQVQARYRRTHVTIWRWVRDPNLGFPQPIKINRHNFWRLADLEAWEAAQAEKSQA' A
#
# COMPACT_ATOMS: atom_id res chain seq x y z
N MET A 1 -12.31 10.39 17.06
CA MET A 1 -12.51 10.52 15.60
C MET A 1 -11.40 9.73 14.94
N ILE A 2 -11.71 8.76 14.09
CA ILE A 2 -10.68 8.01 13.36
C ILE A 2 -10.44 8.81 12.08
N GLU A 3 -9.35 9.56 12.02
CA GLU A 3 -8.98 10.30 10.81
C GLU A 3 -8.59 9.30 9.71
N GLN A 4 -9.32 9.32 8.60
CA GLN A 4 -9.00 8.50 7.45
C GLN A 4 -7.97 9.24 6.59
N THR A 5 -6.70 8.90 6.79
CA THR A 5 -5.59 9.42 5.99
C THR A 5 -5.47 8.62 4.69
N PHE A 6 -5.47 9.33 3.56
CA PHE A 6 -5.24 8.74 2.24
C PHE A 6 -3.87 9.16 1.71
N LEU A 7 -3.12 8.20 1.19
CA LEU A 7 -1.84 8.42 0.53
C LEU A 7 -1.99 8.28 -0.98
N THR A 8 -1.43 9.22 -1.72
CA THR A 8 -1.28 9.17 -3.18
C THR A 8 -0.18 8.20 -3.59
N GLY A 9 -0.17 7.79 -4.86
CA GLY A 9 0.91 6.96 -5.42
C GLY A 9 2.33 7.44 -5.11
N PRO A 10 2.67 8.74 -5.29
CA PRO A 10 3.99 9.26 -4.91
C PRO A 10 4.29 9.15 -3.42
N GLN A 11 3.29 9.37 -2.54
CA GLN A 11 3.48 9.23 -1.09
C GLN A 11 3.72 7.78 -0.67
N VAL A 12 3.01 6.82 -1.30
CA VAL A 12 3.25 5.39 -1.09
C VAL A 12 4.65 4.98 -1.55
N GLN A 13 5.09 5.48 -2.71
CA GLN A 13 6.46 5.27 -3.20
C GLN A 13 7.51 5.82 -2.22
N ALA A 14 7.29 7.02 -1.68
CA ALA A 14 8.17 7.62 -0.69
C ALA A 14 8.22 6.82 0.61
N ARG A 15 7.07 6.35 1.11
CA ARG A 15 6.98 5.52 2.33
C ARG A 15 7.86 4.28 2.24
N TYR A 16 7.74 3.52 1.16
CA TYR A 16 8.50 2.28 0.97
C TYR A 16 9.88 2.48 0.35
N ARG A 17 10.22 3.71 -0.08
CA ARG A 17 11.41 4.00 -0.89
C ARG A 17 11.50 3.05 -2.09
N ARG A 18 10.38 2.91 -2.81
CA ARG A 18 10.23 2.04 -3.98
C ARG A 18 9.68 2.83 -5.16
N THR A 19 10.00 2.35 -6.37
CA THR A 19 9.51 2.98 -7.60
C THR A 19 8.04 2.63 -7.84
N HIS A 20 7.35 3.45 -8.63
CA HIS A 20 5.99 3.17 -9.08
C HIS A 20 5.82 1.76 -9.67
N VAL A 21 6.80 1.28 -10.44
CA VAL A 21 6.75 -0.05 -11.08
C VAL A 21 6.76 -1.16 -10.04
N THR A 22 7.56 -1.02 -8.96
CA THR A 22 7.57 -1.98 -7.86
C THR A 22 6.22 -2.02 -7.16
N ILE A 23 5.65 -0.86 -6.81
CA ILE A 23 4.31 -0.80 -6.19
C ILE A 23 3.25 -1.41 -7.11
N TRP A 24 3.31 -1.15 -8.42
CA TRP A 24 2.40 -1.76 -9.38
C TRP A 24 2.51 -3.29 -9.45
N ARG A 25 3.74 -3.84 -9.35
CA ARG A 25 3.95 -5.29 -9.27
C ARG A 25 3.34 -5.87 -7.99
N TRP A 26 3.54 -5.20 -6.85
CA TRP A 26 2.97 -5.61 -5.57
C TRP A 26 1.44 -5.66 -5.59
N VAL A 27 0.79 -4.63 -6.14
CA VAL A 27 -0.68 -4.59 -6.31
C VAL A 27 -1.19 -5.73 -7.19
N ARG A 28 -0.38 -6.20 -8.14
CA ARG A 28 -0.73 -7.28 -9.07
C ARG A 28 -0.39 -8.67 -8.57
N ASP A 29 0.45 -8.79 -7.56
CA ASP A 29 0.84 -10.08 -7.00
C ASP A 29 -0.17 -10.51 -5.92
N PRO A 30 -1.04 -11.49 -6.21
CA PRO A 30 -2.03 -11.94 -5.23
C PRO A 30 -1.40 -12.60 -4.00
N ASN A 31 -0.17 -13.13 -4.11
CA ASN A 31 0.50 -13.80 -3.00
C ASN A 31 1.03 -12.79 -1.98
N LEU A 32 1.38 -11.59 -2.44
CA LEU A 32 1.88 -10.53 -1.57
C LEU A 32 0.76 -9.90 -0.74
N GLY A 33 -0.49 -9.96 -1.22
CA GLY A 33 -1.66 -9.43 -0.52
C GLY A 33 -1.60 -7.91 -0.32
N PHE A 34 -0.89 -7.19 -1.19
CA PHE A 34 -0.73 -5.74 -1.06
C PHE A 34 -2.06 -5.00 -1.30
N PRO A 35 -2.39 -3.94 -0.54
CA PRO A 35 -3.66 -3.25 -0.66
C PRO A 35 -3.94 -2.68 -2.06
N GLN A 36 -5.18 -2.89 -2.54
CA GLN A 36 -5.61 -2.37 -3.83
C GLN A 36 -5.81 -0.85 -3.77
N PRO A 37 -5.37 -0.10 -4.80
CA PRO A 37 -5.60 1.33 -4.85
C PRO A 37 -7.07 1.67 -5.08
N ILE A 38 -7.53 2.70 -4.38
CA ILE A 38 -8.74 3.43 -4.67
C ILE A 38 -8.44 4.40 -5.82
N LYS A 39 -9.08 4.19 -6.97
CA LYS A 39 -8.94 5.06 -8.13
C LYS A 39 -9.91 6.22 -8.03
N ILE A 40 -9.39 7.45 -7.99
CA ILE A 40 -10.18 8.66 -8.08
C ILE A 40 -9.67 9.44 -9.30
N ASN A 41 -10.51 9.56 -10.32
CA ASN A 41 -10.14 10.05 -11.66
C ASN A 41 -8.96 9.28 -12.25
N ARG A 42 -7.79 9.92 -12.34
CA ARG A 42 -6.55 9.36 -12.91
C ARG A 42 -5.49 9.04 -11.85
N HIS A 43 -5.81 9.25 -10.57
CA HIS A 43 -4.87 9.07 -9.47
C HIS A 43 -5.25 7.87 -8.61
N ASN A 44 -4.23 7.17 -8.15
CA ASN A 44 -4.36 6.07 -7.21
C ASN A 44 -4.15 6.58 -5.80
N PHE A 45 -5.05 6.19 -4.90
CA PHE A 45 -5.02 6.48 -3.48
C PHE A 45 -5.05 5.18 -2.67
N TRP A 46 -4.40 5.20 -1.52
CA TRP A 46 -4.40 4.10 -0.57
C TRP A 46 -4.80 4.62 0.79
N ARG A 47 -5.55 3.83 1.55
CA ARG A 47 -5.79 4.15 2.96
C ARG A 47 -4.52 3.84 3.73
N LEU A 48 -4.12 4.74 4.60
CA LEU A 48 -2.98 4.52 5.48
C LEU A 48 -3.17 3.27 6.34
N ALA A 49 -4.37 3.08 6.89
CA ALA A 49 -4.71 1.92 7.71
C ALA A 49 -4.53 0.58 6.97
N ASP A 50 -4.90 0.50 5.69
CA ASP A 50 -4.75 -0.73 4.90
C ASP A 50 -3.26 -1.07 4.68
N LEU A 51 -2.43 -0.03 4.47
CA LEU A 51 -0.98 -0.17 4.31
C LEU A 51 -0.32 -0.64 5.62
N GLU A 52 -0.73 -0.07 6.76
CA GLU A 52 -0.23 -0.47 8.08
C GLU A 52 -0.65 -1.89 8.45
N ALA A 53 -1.89 -2.28 8.16
CA ALA A 53 -2.36 -3.64 8.37
C ALA A 53 -1.58 -4.66 7.53
N TRP A 54 -1.26 -4.31 6.28
CA TRP A 54 -0.41 -5.15 5.43
C TRP A 54 1.02 -5.24 5.97
N GLU A 55 1.61 -4.13 6.41
CA GLU A 55 2.94 -4.11 7.04
C GLU A 55 3.02 -5.04 8.26
N ALA A 56 2.01 -4.99 9.14
CA ALA A 56 1.90 -5.87 10.29
C ALA A 56 1.83 -7.36 9.87
N ALA A 57 1.00 -7.69 8.89
CA ALA A 57 0.88 -9.06 8.37
C ALA A 57 2.18 -9.56 7.71
N GLN A 58 2.96 -8.69 7.06
CA GLN A 58 4.27 -9.08 6.50
C GLN A 58 5.31 -9.28 7.60
N ALA A 59 5.29 -8.47 8.66
CA ALA A 59 6.20 -8.63 9.80
C ALA A 59 5.97 -9.99 10.48
N GLU A 60 4.71 -10.39 10.68
CA GLU A 60 4.36 -11.71 11.23
C GLU A 60 4.84 -12.86 10.34
N LYS A 61 4.65 -12.76 9.01
CA LYS A 61 5.12 -13.78 8.05
C LYS A 61 6.64 -13.93 8.02
N SER A 62 7.40 -12.85 8.28
CA SER A 62 8.86 -12.90 8.32
C SER A 62 9.42 -13.40 9.65
N GLN A 63 8.61 -13.40 10.71
CA GLN A 63 9.03 -13.82 12.06
C GLN A 63 8.71 -15.29 12.38
N ALA A 64 7.97 -15.98 11.50
CA ALA A 64 7.68 -17.42 11.58
C ALA A 64 8.64 -18.26 10.73
#